data_AF-A0A3D3RH14-F1
#
_entry.id   AF-A0A3D3RH14-F1
#
_cell.length_a   1.000
_cell.length_b   1.000
_cell.length_c   1.000
_cell.angle_alpha   90.00
_cell.angle_beta   90.00
_cell.angle_gamma   90.00
#
_symmetry.space_group_name_H-M   'P 1'
#
loop_
_entity.id
_entity.type
_entity.pdbx_description
1 polymer ?
#
loop_
_entity_poly.entity_id
_entity_poly.type
_entity_poly.pdbx_seq_one_letter_code
_entity_poly.pdbx_strand_id
1 'polypeptide(L)'
;MRLIPVRLFCFVTGLVCCLGSSGGQEKETPSKTRIHASRIQENVARIYREMPGLEPSESRSRITDGEPGKAHLVPVTLPSILPARLKEAKTTVQLPSEFSDVAEGGGGRFLIFYLKKLNQLAVFDVSAARIIKYLPLDAEDVAIAASADKLLVVARDKGFIRRYDLLTFEQELTKPLPEPDMFYRIAMGSASNGPFLLCSGEQLPKQWVLYDLATLEPNGMQVEADRFDVRGGRELLLRASANGRLFTLHDLHHAASIVVGQKSITKHFNTHSGGYPFPSADGKTIYLNGKVYNREMKLQASPFKLPGIPSSSGDFFLTRGDDAKSSTLQIMQPGNPEPLVSVPDIGEPTQGPYYALWRGRENGYRLYFVPDAKMLIFLPLDNRQIELHRFDFEQALKESGKDYLFLGSRPPLTVARGATYTYQVNVNSSPPKVKYTMTIGPEGMTVSPEGLVKWQ
;
A
#
# COMPACT_ATOMS: atom_id res chain seq x y z
N MET A 1 -16.04 -18.93 29.26
CA MET A 1 -15.76 -19.10 27.83
C MET A 1 -15.93 -17.73 27.17
N ARG A 2 -14.84 -16.98 26.96
CA ARG A 2 -14.91 -15.66 26.30
C ARG A 2 -15.04 -15.90 24.79
N LEU A 3 -16.10 -15.38 24.18
CA LEU A 3 -16.26 -15.38 22.73
C LEU A 3 -15.40 -14.24 22.18
N ILE A 4 -14.41 -14.55 21.33
CA ILE A 4 -13.65 -13.54 20.58
C ILE A 4 -14.32 -13.45 19.20
N PRO A 5 -14.99 -12.34 18.84
CA PRO A 5 -15.62 -12.22 17.53
C PRO A 5 -14.63 -11.67 16.49
N VAL A 6 -14.51 -12.34 15.34
CA VAL A 6 -13.86 -11.80 14.14
C VAL A 6 -14.96 -11.48 13.12
N ARG A 7 -15.02 -10.22 12.67
CA ARG A 7 -16.04 -9.76 11.70
C ARG A 7 -15.44 -9.63 10.31
N LEU A 8 -16.03 -10.34 9.35
CA LEU A 8 -15.73 -10.21 7.93
C LEU A 8 -16.78 -9.29 7.27
N PHE A 9 -16.33 -8.33 6.46
CA PHE A 9 -17.20 -7.50 5.64
C PHE A 9 -16.85 -7.70 4.16
N CYS A 10 -17.80 -8.22 3.37
CA CYS A 10 -17.75 -8.24 1.91
C CYS A 10 -18.85 -7.29 1.41
N PHE A 11 -18.48 -6.24 0.67
CA PHE A 11 -19.44 -5.29 0.09
C PHE A 11 -19.65 -5.59 -1.40
N VAL A 12 -20.91 -5.72 -1.80
CA VAL A 12 -21.36 -5.63 -3.19
C VAL A 12 -22.43 -4.55 -3.22
N THR A 13 -22.16 -3.43 -3.89
CA THR A 13 -23.11 -2.32 -4.06
C THR A 13 -23.58 -2.27 -5.51
N GLY A 14 -24.90 -2.30 -5.74
CA GLY A 14 -25.52 -2.00 -7.03
C GLY A 14 -26.36 -0.74 -6.91
N LEU A 15 -26.21 0.20 -7.85
CA LEU A 15 -27.16 1.31 -7.99
C LEU A 15 -27.39 1.67 -9.47
N VAL A 16 -28.66 1.91 -9.79
CA VAL A 16 -29.21 2.37 -11.07
C VAL A 16 -29.19 3.91 -11.07
N CYS A 17 -28.70 4.54 -12.16
CA CYS A 17 -28.70 6.00 -12.35
C CYS A 17 -29.63 6.42 -13.49
N CYS A 18 -30.46 7.44 -13.25
CA CYS A 18 -31.12 8.26 -14.27
C CYS A 18 -30.47 9.65 -14.30
N LEU A 19 -30.13 10.13 -15.50
CA LEU A 19 -29.47 11.41 -15.79
C LEU A 19 -30.49 12.52 -16.07
N GLY A 20 -30.15 13.76 -15.67
CA GLY A 20 -30.79 14.99 -16.11
C GLY A 20 -29.74 16.10 -16.24
N SER A 21 -29.71 16.77 -17.40
CA SER A 21 -28.69 17.75 -17.83
C SER A 21 -29.20 19.19 -17.86
N SER A 22 -28.33 20.15 -17.55
CA SER A 22 -28.29 21.52 -18.10
C SER A 22 -26.90 22.11 -17.73
N GLY A 23 -26.16 22.90 -18.51
CA GLY A 23 -26.44 23.67 -19.72
C GLY A 23 -26.12 25.15 -19.46
N GLY A 24 -24.87 25.58 -19.68
CA GLY A 24 -24.48 27.00 -19.57
C GLY A 24 -23.05 27.27 -20.05
N GLN A 25 -22.90 28.07 -21.11
CA GLN A 25 -21.64 28.53 -21.69
C GLN A 25 -21.12 29.79 -20.99
N GLU A 26 -19.80 29.91 -20.81
CA GLU A 26 -19.15 31.16 -20.41
C GLU A 26 -17.92 31.47 -21.31
N LYS A 27 -17.74 32.75 -21.62
CA LYS A 27 -16.86 33.30 -22.68
C LYS A 27 -15.38 33.32 -22.28
N GLU A 28 -14.50 32.94 -23.22
CA GLU A 28 -13.04 32.92 -23.07
C GLU A 28 -12.39 34.30 -23.14
N THR A 29 -11.43 34.56 -22.24
CA THR A 29 -10.34 35.53 -22.40
C THR A 29 -9.00 34.77 -22.40
N PRO A 30 -7.98 35.22 -23.17
CA PRO A 30 -6.78 34.42 -23.43
C PRO A 30 -5.89 34.37 -22.18
N SER A 31 -5.87 33.23 -21.49
CA SER A 31 -5.09 33.02 -20.27
C SER A 31 -3.69 32.45 -20.53
N LYS A 32 -2.78 32.64 -19.56
CA LYS A 32 -1.38 32.15 -19.49
C LYS A 32 -1.19 30.66 -19.84
N THR A 33 -2.28 29.89 -19.90
CA THR A 33 -2.41 28.49 -20.33
C THR A 33 -1.79 28.21 -21.71
N ARG A 34 -1.84 29.16 -22.65
CA ARG A 34 -1.32 28.96 -24.01
C ARG A 34 0.22 28.81 -24.07
N ILE A 35 0.93 29.50 -23.18
CA ILE A 35 2.40 29.43 -23.06
C ILE A 35 2.84 28.11 -22.39
N HIS A 36 2.00 27.55 -21.53
CA HIS A 36 2.28 26.27 -20.87
C HIS A 36 2.08 25.08 -21.82
N ALA A 37 1.02 25.13 -22.65
CA ALA A 37 0.73 24.08 -23.62
C ALA A 37 1.82 23.91 -24.69
N SER A 38 2.44 25.01 -25.16
CA SER A 38 3.53 24.94 -26.16
C SER A 38 4.80 24.29 -25.58
N ARG A 39 5.15 24.60 -24.33
CA ARG A 39 6.28 23.98 -23.62
C ARG A 39 6.05 22.49 -23.34
N ILE A 40 4.83 22.10 -22.97
CA ILE A 40 4.45 20.69 -22.77
C ILE A 40 4.62 19.92 -24.09
N GLN A 41 4.14 20.47 -25.21
CA GLN A 41 4.28 19.82 -26.52
C GLN A 41 5.74 19.67 -26.95
N GLU A 42 6.59 20.66 -26.72
CA GLU A 42 8.03 20.58 -27.00
C GLU A 42 8.75 19.53 -26.14
N ASN A 43 8.42 19.45 -24.84
CA ASN A 43 9.00 18.47 -23.92
C ASN A 43 8.55 17.04 -24.23
N VAL A 44 7.28 16.84 -24.55
CA VAL A 44 6.74 15.54 -24.99
C VAL A 44 7.39 15.10 -26.31
N ALA A 45 7.53 16.03 -27.27
CA ALA A 45 8.23 15.76 -28.54
C ALA A 45 9.74 15.52 -28.36
N ARG A 46 10.37 16.03 -27.29
CA ARG A 46 11.75 15.69 -26.92
C ARG A 46 11.82 14.25 -26.38
N ILE A 47 10.94 13.87 -25.46
CA ILE A 47 10.89 12.50 -24.89
C ILE A 47 10.68 11.47 -26.01
N TYR A 48 9.76 11.71 -26.94
CA TYR A 48 9.54 10.80 -28.08
C TYR A 48 10.74 10.72 -29.03
N ARG A 49 11.55 11.78 -29.17
CA ARG A 49 12.78 11.76 -29.97
C ARG A 49 13.93 11.02 -29.28
N GLU A 50 14.02 11.11 -27.96
CA GLU A 50 15.09 10.50 -27.16
C GLU A 50 14.80 9.01 -26.83
N MET A 51 13.56 8.55 -26.97
CA MET A 51 13.13 7.18 -26.68
C MET A 51 12.39 6.55 -27.88
N PRO A 52 13.10 6.06 -28.91
CA PRO A 52 12.46 5.45 -30.08
C PRO A 52 11.61 4.23 -29.68
N GLY A 53 10.33 4.23 -30.06
CA GLY A 53 9.34 3.18 -29.73
C GLY A 53 8.17 3.63 -28.83
N LEU A 54 8.14 4.90 -28.40
CA LEU A 54 7.07 5.47 -27.55
C LEU A 54 5.96 6.22 -28.32
N GLU A 55 5.90 6.11 -29.66
CA GLU A 55 5.00 6.89 -30.54
C GLU A 55 3.58 7.09 -29.94
N PRO A 56 3.06 8.33 -29.92
CA PRO A 56 1.79 8.64 -29.29
C PRO A 56 0.65 7.84 -29.97
N SER A 57 0.00 6.97 -29.22
CA SER A 57 -1.37 6.57 -29.58
C SER A 57 -2.20 7.86 -29.57
N GLU A 58 -2.86 8.18 -30.68
CA GLU A 58 -3.77 9.33 -30.77
C GLU A 58 -4.94 9.18 -29.78
N SER A 59 -4.71 9.51 -28.50
CA SER A 59 -5.75 9.62 -27.49
C SER A 59 -5.60 10.96 -26.79
N ARG A 60 -6.14 12.00 -27.43
CA ARG A 60 -6.59 13.19 -26.69
C ARG A 60 -7.55 12.69 -25.62
N SER A 61 -7.24 13.02 -24.36
CA SER A 61 -7.98 12.67 -23.15
C SER A 61 -9.50 12.61 -23.37
N ARG A 62 -10.01 11.40 -23.57
CA ARG A 62 -11.28 11.00 -22.97
C ARG A 62 -10.87 10.12 -21.80
N ILE A 63 -11.52 10.32 -20.66
CA ILE A 63 -11.65 9.28 -19.63
C ILE A 63 -11.87 7.97 -20.41
N THR A 64 -10.94 7.04 -20.29
CA THR A 64 -10.87 5.81 -21.10
C THR A 64 -12.27 5.22 -21.30
N ASP A 65 -12.60 4.72 -22.49
CA ASP A 65 -13.89 4.07 -22.82
C ASP A 65 -14.20 2.81 -21.95
N GLY A 66 -13.39 2.52 -20.92
CA GLY A 66 -13.65 1.53 -19.87
C GLY A 66 -14.37 2.13 -18.66
N GLU A 67 -15.21 1.34 -17.99
CA GLU A 67 -15.89 1.77 -16.77
C GLU A 67 -14.89 2.19 -15.66
N PRO A 68 -15.11 3.32 -14.98
CA PRO A 68 -14.28 3.76 -13.87
C PRO A 68 -14.01 2.66 -12.85
N GLY A 69 -12.73 2.47 -12.52
CA GLY A 69 -12.32 1.52 -11.48
C GLY A 69 -12.41 0.03 -11.84
N LYS A 70 -12.73 -0.34 -13.08
CA LYS A 70 -12.92 -1.74 -13.47
C LYS A 70 -11.66 -2.61 -13.25
N ALA A 71 -10.46 -2.14 -13.56
CA ALA A 71 -9.26 -2.98 -13.48
C ALA A 71 -8.85 -3.33 -12.05
N HIS A 72 -9.05 -2.43 -11.08
CA HIS A 72 -8.73 -2.72 -9.68
C HIS A 72 -9.71 -3.69 -9.02
N LEU A 73 -10.80 -4.02 -9.71
CA LEU A 73 -11.76 -5.03 -9.31
C LEU A 73 -11.43 -6.43 -9.88
N VAL A 74 -10.36 -6.58 -10.64
CA VAL A 74 -9.90 -7.92 -11.07
C VAL A 74 -9.34 -8.68 -9.86
N PRO A 75 -9.68 -9.98 -9.67
CA PRO A 75 -9.11 -10.79 -8.60
C PRO A 75 -7.58 -10.74 -8.58
N VAL A 76 -7.02 -10.56 -7.40
CA VAL A 76 -5.57 -10.45 -7.23
C VAL A 76 -4.96 -11.83 -7.12
N THR A 77 -3.92 -12.10 -7.93
CA THR A 77 -3.08 -13.28 -7.78
C THR A 77 -1.79 -12.84 -7.09
N LEU A 78 -1.55 -13.37 -5.89
CA LEU A 78 -0.33 -13.07 -5.15
C LEU A 78 0.74 -14.15 -5.41
N PRO A 79 2.02 -13.77 -5.50
CA PRO A 79 3.08 -14.75 -5.47
C PRO A 79 3.11 -15.42 -4.10
N SER A 80 3.35 -16.73 -4.09
CA SER A 80 3.46 -17.49 -2.84
C SER A 80 4.58 -16.94 -1.97
N ILE A 81 4.30 -16.71 -0.70
CA ILE A 81 5.29 -16.41 0.34
C ILE A 81 5.52 -17.71 1.12
N LEU A 82 6.77 -18.14 1.19
CA LEU A 82 7.17 -19.33 1.93
C LEU A 82 7.97 -18.91 3.17
N PRO A 83 8.00 -19.74 4.23
CA PRO A 83 8.93 -19.55 5.33
C PRO A 83 10.34 -19.29 4.80
N ALA A 84 10.93 -18.20 5.29
CA ALA A 84 12.20 -17.71 4.78
C ALA A 84 13.32 -18.71 5.06
N ARG A 85 14.20 -18.88 4.07
CA ARG A 85 15.33 -19.83 4.12
C ARG A 85 16.51 -19.27 4.92
N LEU A 86 16.30 -19.00 6.21
CA LEU A 86 17.35 -18.61 7.14
C LEU A 86 17.98 -19.83 7.82
N LYS A 87 19.32 -19.86 7.85
CA LYS A 87 20.08 -20.86 8.62
C LYS A 87 20.17 -20.50 10.10
N GLU A 88 20.31 -19.21 10.38
CA GLU A 88 20.50 -18.65 11.71
C GLU A 88 19.24 -17.90 12.17
N ALA A 89 19.13 -17.66 13.49
CA ALA A 89 17.99 -16.90 14.02
C ALA A 89 18.03 -15.43 13.57
N LYS A 90 19.23 -14.88 13.35
CA LYS A 90 19.48 -13.54 12.82
C LYS A 90 20.46 -13.64 11.67
N THR A 91 20.25 -12.89 10.59
CA THR A 91 21.20 -12.79 9.48
C THR A 91 21.15 -11.38 8.91
N THR A 92 22.28 -10.87 8.44
CA THR A 92 22.35 -9.55 7.80
C THR A 92 22.73 -9.69 6.34
N VAL A 93 22.00 -9.00 5.46
CA VAL A 93 22.30 -8.91 4.03
C VAL A 93 22.82 -7.52 3.71
N GLN A 94 24.04 -7.45 3.17
CA GLN A 94 24.66 -6.18 2.78
C GLN A 94 24.17 -5.72 1.41
N LEU A 95 23.79 -4.45 1.32
CA LEU A 95 23.53 -3.76 0.06
C LEU A 95 24.85 -3.19 -0.48
N PRO A 96 25.04 -3.15 -1.81
CA PRO A 96 26.27 -2.64 -2.41
C PRO A 96 26.41 -1.11 -2.26
N SER A 97 25.33 -0.40 -1.94
CA SER A 97 25.33 1.00 -1.55
C SER A 97 24.18 1.29 -0.59
N GLU A 98 24.15 2.53 -0.07
CA GLU A 98 22.99 3.05 0.65
C GLU A 98 21.74 3.06 -0.24
N PHE A 99 20.61 2.59 0.29
CA PHE A 99 19.31 2.80 -0.35
C PHE A 99 18.74 4.18 -0.01
N SER A 100 18.05 4.78 -0.97
CA SER A 100 17.36 6.07 -0.84
C SER A 100 15.86 5.91 -0.59
N ASP A 101 15.26 4.84 -1.12
CA ASP A 101 13.86 4.48 -0.94
C ASP A 101 13.67 2.96 -0.96
N VAL A 102 12.52 2.50 -0.48
CA VAL A 102 12.12 1.09 -0.50
C VAL A 102 10.61 0.95 -0.73
N ALA A 103 10.23 0.06 -1.64
CA ALA A 103 8.84 -0.32 -1.89
C ALA A 103 8.58 -1.80 -1.53
N GLU A 104 7.41 -2.08 -0.98
CA GLU A 104 6.93 -3.44 -0.73
C GLU A 104 6.04 -3.90 -1.89
N GLY A 105 6.25 -5.12 -2.38
CA GLY A 105 5.45 -5.75 -3.43
C GLY A 105 5.20 -7.24 -3.18
N GLY A 106 4.38 -7.88 -4.01
CA GLY A 106 4.08 -9.31 -3.88
C GLY A 106 3.35 -9.68 -2.59
N GLY A 107 2.60 -8.74 -2.02
CA GLY A 107 1.92 -8.86 -0.73
C GLY A 107 2.85 -9.07 0.46
N GLY A 108 4.08 -8.56 0.37
CA GLY A 108 5.15 -8.71 1.37
C GLY A 108 6.26 -9.64 0.94
N ARG A 109 6.17 -10.28 -0.24
CA ARG A 109 7.22 -11.15 -0.76
C ARG A 109 8.49 -10.41 -1.14
N PHE A 110 8.35 -9.20 -1.70
CA PHE A 110 9.47 -8.46 -2.27
C PHE A 110 9.66 -7.12 -1.57
N LEU A 111 10.91 -6.81 -1.25
CA LEU A 111 11.35 -5.45 -0.92
C LEU A 111 12.24 -4.95 -2.06
N ILE A 112 11.89 -3.82 -2.64
CA ILE A 112 12.58 -3.21 -3.79
C ILE A 112 13.30 -1.97 -3.30
N PHE A 113 14.63 -2.01 -3.26
CA PHE A 113 15.47 -0.93 -2.75
C PHE A 113 15.99 -0.07 -3.89
N TYR A 114 15.77 1.25 -3.83
CA TYR A 114 16.38 2.18 -4.77
C TYR A 114 17.79 2.56 -4.34
N LEU A 115 18.79 2.11 -5.08
CA LEU A 115 20.21 2.38 -4.85
C LEU A 115 20.68 3.55 -5.73
N LYS A 116 20.30 4.77 -5.35
CA LYS A 116 20.55 6.00 -6.14
C LYS A 116 21.99 6.17 -6.61
N LYS A 117 22.99 5.92 -5.74
CA LYS A 117 24.42 6.03 -6.08
C LYS A 117 24.86 5.08 -7.21
N LEU A 118 24.15 3.96 -7.36
CA LEU A 118 24.43 2.93 -8.36
C LEU A 118 23.45 2.95 -9.53
N ASN A 119 22.48 3.88 -9.51
CA ASN A 119 21.42 4.01 -10.50
C ASN A 119 20.72 2.67 -10.82
N GLN A 120 20.31 1.94 -9.78
CA GLN A 120 19.66 0.63 -9.94
C GLN A 120 18.69 0.33 -8.79
N LEU A 121 17.80 -0.62 -9.02
CA LEU A 121 16.96 -1.23 -7.99
C LEU A 121 17.53 -2.59 -7.57
N ALA A 122 17.58 -2.85 -6.28
CA ALA A 122 17.86 -4.19 -5.75
C ALA A 122 16.55 -4.84 -5.30
N VAL A 123 16.20 -5.99 -5.88
CA VAL A 123 14.99 -6.76 -5.52
C VAL A 123 15.38 -7.86 -4.54
N PHE A 124 14.94 -7.70 -3.30
CA PHE A 124 15.08 -8.68 -2.24
C PHE A 124 13.82 -9.56 -2.16
N ASP A 125 13.99 -10.89 -2.27
CA ASP A 125 12.91 -11.85 -2.03
C ASP A 125 12.97 -12.32 -0.58
N VAL A 126 11.91 -12.04 0.18
CA VAL A 126 11.77 -12.35 1.61
C VAL A 126 11.78 -13.85 1.86
N SER A 127 11.16 -14.65 0.98
CA SER A 127 11.15 -16.12 1.11
C SER A 127 12.54 -16.70 0.82
N ALA A 128 13.24 -16.14 -0.16
CA ALA A 128 14.60 -16.56 -0.49
C ALA A 128 15.67 -16.01 0.48
N ALA A 129 15.31 -14.99 1.28
CA ALA A 129 16.19 -14.27 2.19
C ALA A 129 17.46 -13.70 1.52
N ARG A 130 17.34 -13.24 0.27
CA ARG A 130 18.47 -12.69 -0.51
C ARG A 130 18.01 -11.74 -1.62
N ILE A 131 18.93 -10.95 -2.13
CA ILE A 131 18.75 -10.18 -3.37
C ILE A 131 18.73 -11.17 -4.54
N ILE A 132 17.66 -11.13 -5.34
CA ILE A 132 17.46 -12.03 -6.48
C ILE A 132 17.66 -11.33 -7.82
N LYS A 133 17.63 -9.99 -7.83
CA LYS A 133 17.78 -9.20 -9.05
C LYS A 133 18.33 -7.82 -8.75
N TYR A 134 19.20 -7.34 -9.64
CA TYR A 134 19.49 -5.92 -9.79
C TYR A 134 18.90 -5.44 -11.12
N LEU A 135 18.17 -4.32 -11.09
CA LEU A 135 17.57 -3.70 -12.26
C LEU A 135 18.25 -2.36 -12.51
N PRO A 136 19.04 -2.22 -13.59
CA PRO A 136 19.63 -0.93 -13.93
C PRO A 136 18.53 0.07 -14.28
N LEU A 137 18.73 1.33 -13.90
CA LEU A 137 17.86 2.44 -14.23
C LEU A 137 18.56 3.36 -15.23
N ASP A 138 17.76 3.96 -16.10
CA ASP A 138 18.14 4.98 -17.07
C ASP A 138 17.76 6.41 -16.60
N ALA A 139 17.49 6.58 -15.30
CA ALA A 139 16.98 7.81 -14.68
C ALA A 139 17.53 8.00 -13.26
N GLU A 140 17.97 9.20 -12.90
CA GLU A 140 18.66 9.47 -11.63
C GLU A 140 17.73 9.92 -10.48
N ASP A 141 16.52 10.40 -10.82
CA ASP A 141 15.50 10.77 -9.86
C ASP A 141 14.25 9.93 -10.09
N VAL A 142 14.13 8.83 -9.34
CA VAL A 142 13.00 7.92 -9.46
C VAL A 142 12.17 7.86 -8.18
N ALA A 143 10.86 7.68 -8.35
CA ALA A 143 9.96 7.18 -7.31
C ALA A 143 9.53 5.75 -7.66
N ILE A 144 9.39 4.89 -6.65
CA ILE A 144 9.00 3.49 -6.86
C ILE A 144 7.75 3.11 -6.07
N ALA A 145 6.94 2.22 -6.64
CA ALA A 145 5.85 1.54 -5.95
C ALA A 145 5.65 0.15 -6.55
N ALA A 146 5.18 -0.81 -5.77
CA ALA A 146 4.95 -2.17 -6.25
C ALA A 146 3.56 -2.69 -5.85
N SER A 147 3.06 -3.60 -6.68
CA SER A 147 1.77 -4.25 -6.58
C SER A 147 1.92 -5.71 -6.18
N ALA A 148 0.83 -6.49 -6.30
CA ALA A 148 0.88 -7.94 -6.24
C ALA A 148 1.93 -8.56 -7.19
N ASP A 149 2.09 -8.01 -8.38
CA ASP A 149 2.84 -8.64 -9.47
C ASP A 149 3.52 -7.65 -10.42
N LYS A 150 3.44 -6.34 -10.16
CA LYS A 150 4.03 -5.27 -10.98
C LYS A 150 4.89 -4.34 -10.14
N LEU A 151 5.91 -3.76 -10.78
CA LEU A 151 6.75 -2.69 -10.25
C LEU A 151 6.56 -1.45 -11.12
N LEU A 152 6.29 -0.31 -10.50
CA LEU A 152 6.22 0.99 -11.14
C LEU A 152 7.47 1.80 -10.80
N VAL A 153 8.09 2.37 -11.83
CA VAL A 153 9.20 3.30 -11.73
C VAL A 153 8.78 4.61 -12.39
N VAL A 154 8.68 5.68 -11.60
CA VAL A 154 8.42 7.04 -12.06
C VAL A 154 9.76 7.76 -12.19
N ALA A 155 10.27 7.94 -13.40
CA ALA A 155 11.49 8.68 -13.69
C ALA A 155 11.18 10.17 -13.80
N ARG A 156 11.35 10.90 -12.69
CA ARG A 156 11.00 12.31 -12.55
C ARG A 156 11.91 13.21 -13.38
N ASP A 157 13.21 12.90 -13.44
CA ASP A 157 14.19 13.63 -14.25
C ASP A 157 14.05 13.39 -15.75
N LYS A 158 13.40 12.29 -16.15
CA LYS A 158 13.17 11.92 -17.55
C LYS A 158 11.72 12.12 -18.03
N GLY A 159 10.79 12.35 -17.11
CA GLY A 159 9.40 12.65 -17.46
C GLY A 159 8.57 11.44 -17.90
N PHE A 160 8.88 10.21 -17.44
CA PHE A 160 8.12 9.01 -17.78
C PHE A 160 7.78 8.13 -16.57
N ILE A 161 6.76 7.28 -16.74
CA ILE A 161 6.43 6.16 -15.84
C ILE A 161 6.58 4.84 -16.61
N ARG A 162 7.17 3.85 -15.95
CA ARG A 162 7.42 2.53 -16.51
C ARG A 162 6.89 1.44 -15.58
N ARG A 163 6.26 0.42 -16.17
CA ARG A 163 5.78 -0.79 -15.50
C ARG A 163 6.62 -1.98 -15.90
N TYR A 164 7.04 -2.74 -14.89
CA TYR A 164 7.72 -4.02 -15.02
C TYR A 164 6.87 -5.11 -14.42
N ASP A 165 7.01 -6.33 -14.92
CA ASP A 165 6.53 -7.53 -14.24
C ASP A 165 7.46 -7.86 -13.05
N LEU A 166 6.90 -8.10 -11.87
CA LEU A 166 7.67 -8.28 -10.63
C LEU A 166 8.24 -9.70 -10.48
N LEU A 167 7.83 -10.65 -11.32
CA LEU A 167 8.32 -12.04 -11.28
C LEU A 167 9.40 -12.30 -12.33
N THR A 168 9.19 -11.80 -13.54
CA THR A 168 10.12 -11.95 -14.67
C THR A 168 11.11 -10.78 -14.77
N PHE A 169 10.75 -9.63 -14.21
CA PHE A 169 11.48 -8.36 -14.31
C PHE A 169 11.55 -7.78 -15.73
N GLU A 170 10.68 -8.26 -16.61
CA GLU A 170 10.54 -7.71 -17.95
C GLU A 170 9.80 -6.36 -17.91
N GLN A 171 10.27 -5.42 -18.71
CA GLN A 171 9.59 -4.16 -18.92
C GLN A 171 8.35 -4.40 -19.79
N GLU A 172 7.17 -4.06 -19.28
CA GLU A 172 5.91 -4.30 -19.99
C GLU A 172 5.38 -3.06 -20.70
N LEU A 173 5.51 -1.88 -20.08
CA LEU A 173 4.89 -0.66 -20.58
C LEU A 173 5.65 0.58 -20.10
N THR A 174 5.80 1.58 -20.97
CA THR A 174 6.28 2.92 -20.63
C THR A 174 5.30 3.96 -21.18
N LYS A 175 5.00 4.99 -20.39
CA LYS A 175 4.16 6.13 -20.78
C LYS A 175 4.82 7.44 -20.30
N PRO A 176 4.66 8.57 -21.02
CA PRO A 176 5.08 9.86 -20.51
C PRO A 176 4.28 10.24 -19.26
N LEU A 177 4.87 11.04 -18.37
CA LEU A 177 4.15 11.66 -17.27
C LEU A 177 3.24 12.78 -17.82
N PRO A 178 2.06 13.03 -17.20
CA PRO A 178 1.12 14.04 -17.69
C PRO A 178 1.72 15.44 -17.79
N GLU A 179 2.54 15.84 -16.82
CA GLU A 179 3.27 17.09 -16.76
C GLU A 179 4.75 16.79 -16.44
N PRO A 180 5.60 16.52 -17.45
CA PRO A 180 6.97 16.02 -17.25
C PRO A 180 7.87 16.84 -16.34
N ASP A 181 7.61 18.15 -16.21
CA ASP A 181 8.40 19.07 -15.38
C ASP A 181 7.95 19.11 -13.91
N MET A 182 6.93 18.32 -13.53
CA MET A 182 6.44 18.27 -12.15
C MET A 182 7.18 17.22 -11.31
N PHE A 183 7.33 17.52 -10.01
CA PHE A 183 7.71 16.50 -9.03
C PHE A 183 6.54 15.54 -8.77
N TYR A 184 6.81 14.24 -8.82
CA TYR A 184 5.80 13.19 -8.65
C TYR A 184 6.07 12.29 -7.45
N ARG A 185 4.99 11.91 -6.76
CA ARG A 185 4.97 10.85 -5.75
C ARG A 185 4.04 9.75 -6.20
N ILE A 186 4.37 8.53 -5.83
CA ILE A 186 3.59 7.35 -6.15
C ILE A 186 3.35 6.52 -4.89
N ALA A 187 2.17 5.93 -4.78
CA ALA A 187 1.87 4.89 -3.80
C ALA A 187 0.92 3.86 -4.43
N MET A 188 1.04 2.61 -3.99
CA MET A 188 0.25 1.49 -4.48
C MET A 188 0.20 0.39 -3.43
N GLY A 189 -0.91 -0.37 -3.39
CA GLY A 189 -1.03 -1.49 -2.48
C GLY A 189 -0.21 -2.69 -2.93
N SER A 190 0.68 -3.19 -2.04
CA SER A 190 1.60 -4.30 -2.31
C SER A 190 0.90 -5.63 -2.65
N ALA A 191 -0.38 -5.79 -2.31
CA ALA A 191 -1.22 -6.95 -2.57
C ALA A 191 -2.45 -6.58 -3.43
N SER A 192 -2.28 -5.67 -4.38
CA SER A 192 -3.37 -5.15 -5.22
C SER A 192 -3.06 -5.24 -6.73
N ASN A 193 -4.09 -5.18 -7.57
CA ASN A 193 -3.99 -4.94 -9.02
C ASN A 193 -4.16 -3.43 -9.33
N GLY A 194 -3.80 -2.57 -8.39
CA GLY A 194 -4.11 -1.15 -8.41
C GLY A 194 -5.42 -0.79 -7.69
N PRO A 195 -5.90 0.46 -7.85
CA PRO A 195 -5.23 1.54 -8.60
C PRO A 195 -3.91 1.95 -7.94
N PHE A 196 -3.11 2.76 -8.61
CA PHE A 196 -2.01 3.49 -7.97
C PHE A 196 -2.34 4.98 -7.88
N LEU A 197 -1.90 5.62 -6.79
CA LEU A 197 -2.05 7.04 -6.59
C LEU A 197 -0.80 7.74 -7.09
N LEU A 198 -0.98 8.66 -8.05
CA LEU A 198 0.04 9.57 -8.50
C LEU A 198 -0.31 10.97 -8.03
N CYS A 199 0.62 11.58 -7.28
CA CYS A 199 0.50 12.95 -6.77
C CYS A 199 1.54 13.83 -7.45
N SER A 200 1.12 14.94 -8.04
CA SER A 200 2.01 15.92 -8.64
C SER A 200 2.09 17.19 -7.80
N GLY A 201 3.29 17.74 -7.61
CA GLY A 201 3.49 19.02 -6.95
C GLY A 201 4.73 19.07 -6.08
N GLU A 202 5.52 20.13 -6.23
CA GLU A 202 6.75 20.30 -5.46
C GLU A 202 6.50 20.96 -4.09
N GLN A 203 5.81 22.10 -4.06
CA GLN A 203 5.50 22.81 -2.80
C GLN A 203 4.08 22.60 -2.28
N LEU A 204 3.13 22.39 -3.19
CA LEU A 204 1.72 22.06 -2.94
C LEU A 204 1.27 21.02 -3.97
N PRO A 205 0.46 20.03 -3.58
CA PRO A 205 0.00 19.00 -4.49
C PRO A 205 -1.03 19.65 -5.41
N LYS A 206 -0.72 19.74 -6.69
CA LYS A 206 -1.64 20.29 -7.68
C LYS A 206 -2.72 19.27 -8.04
N GLN A 207 -2.34 17.99 -8.11
CA GLN A 207 -3.25 16.93 -8.51
C GLN A 207 -2.98 15.64 -7.74
N TRP A 208 -4.08 14.95 -7.43
CA TRP A 208 -4.13 13.63 -6.83
C TRP A 208 -5.01 12.77 -7.71
N VAL A 209 -4.39 11.93 -8.53
CA VAL A 209 -5.13 11.16 -9.52
C VAL A 209 -4.81 9.69 -9.33
N LEU A 210 -5.87 8.88 -9.35
CA LEU A 210 -5.75 7.43 -9.36
C LEU A 210 -5.66 6.96 -10.81
N TYR A 211 -4.66 6.12 -11.04
CA TYR A 211 -4.35 5.58 -12.34
C TYR A 211 -4.63 4.09 -12.38
N ASP A 212 -5.03 3.64 -13.55
CA ASP A 212 -5.21 2.23 -13.87
C ASP A 212 -3.83 1.58 -14.05
N LEU A 213 -3.59 0.48 -13.35
CA LEU A 213 -2.30 -0.20 -13.41
C LEU A 213 -2.02 -0.75 -14.81
N ALA A 214 -3.03 -1.24 -15.52
CA ALA A 214 -2.89 -1.94 -16.80
C ALA A 214 -2.62 -0.98 -17.96
N THR A 215 -3.15 0.25 -17.91
CA THR A 215 -2.98 1.25 -18.98
C THR A 215 -1.99 2.37 -18.61
N LEU A 216 -1.73 2.60 -17.32
CA LEU A 216 -1.04 3.77 -16.77
C LEU A 216 -1.74 5.09 -17.13
N GLU A 217 -3.06 5.06 -17.26
CA GLU A 217 -3.90 6.22 -17.56
C GLU A 217 -4.86 6.52 -16.38
N PRO A 218 -5.37 7.77 -16.24
CA PRO A 218 -6.33 8.09 -15.20
C PRO A 218 -7.54 7.15 -15.24
N ASN A 219 -7.87 6.52 -14.11
CA ASN A 219 -8.86 5.44 -14.07
C ASN A 219 -10.33 5.89 -14.05
N GLY A 220 -10.57 7.20 -14.22
CA GLY A 220 -11.91 7.79 -14.29
C GLY A 220 -12.73 7.74 -13.01
N MET A 221 -12.17 7.33 -11.86
CA MET A 221 -12.94 7.26 -10.61
C MET A 221 -13.48 8.63 -10.20
N GLN A 222 -14.77 8.65 -9.84
CA GLN A 222 -15.44 9.86 -9.39
C GLN A 222 -14.95 10.25 -7.99
N VAL A 223 -14.81 11.55 -7.74
CA VAL A 223 -14.43 12.05 -6.42
C VAL A 223 -15.69 12.41 -5.65
N GLU A 224 -16.00 11.64 -4.62
CA GLU A 224 -17.04 11.94 -3.65
C GLU A 224 -16.39 12.66 -2.44
N ALA A 225 -16.94 13.84 -2.11
CA ALA A 225 -16.43 14.83 -1.16
C ALA A 225 -15.29 15.75 -1.68
N ASP A 226 -15.55 17.06 -1.59
CA ASP A 226 -14.81 18.10 -2.32
C ASP A 226 -14.08 19.12 -1.43
N ARG A 227 -13.80 18.78 -0.16
CA ARG A 227 -13.00 19.68 0.69
C ARG A 227 -11.82 18.97 1.29
N PHE A 228 -10.68 19.28 0.72
CA PHE A 228 -9.40 18.88 1.23
C PHE A 228 -8.38 19.97 0.97
N ASP A 229 -7.69 20.39 2.04
CA ASP A 229 -6.58 21.33 1.98
C ASP A 229 -5.41 20.74 2.77
N VAL A 230 -5.01 19.49 2.46
CA VAL A 230 -3.66 19.07 2.86
C VAL A 230 -2.71 19.84 1.97
N ARG A 231 -1.95 20.70 2.63
CA ARG A 231 -0.82 21.40 2.03
C ARG A 231 0.30 20.38 1.87
N GLY A 232 0.17 19.54 0.85
CA GLY A 232 1.25 18.66 0.44
C GLY A 232 2.44 19.45 -0.09
N GLY A 233 3.52 18.78 -0.46
CA GLY A 233 4.77 19.39 -0.90
C GLY A 233 5.88 18.35 -0.88
N ARG A 234 7.15 18.77 -0.82
CA ARG A 234 8.30 17.86 -0.66
C ARG A 234 8.29 17.04 0.65
N GLU A 235 7.43 17.39 1.61
CA GLU A 235 7.28 16.65 2.88
C GLU A 235 6.03 15.76 2.93
N LEU A 236 5.24 15.73 1.85
CA LEU A 236 4.03 14.93 1.79
C LEU A 236 4.37 13.45 1.61
N LEU A 237 3.88 12.61 2.50
CA LEU A 237 4.12 11.18 2.45
C LEU A 237 2.83 10.43 2.10
N LEU A 238 2.94 9.50 1.15
CA LEU A 238 1.82 8.71 0.63
C LEU A 238 2.01 7.26 1.01
N ARG A 239 0.95 6.62 1.49
CA ARG A 239 0.94 5.18 1.73
C ARG A 239 -0.33 4.57 1.18
N ALA A 240 -0.26 3.27 0.89
CA ALA A 240 -1.42 2.46 0.55
C ALA A 240 -1.50 1.28 1.51
N SER A 241 -2.71 0.90 1.88
CA SER A 241 -3.01 -0.44 2.38
C SER A 241 -2.57 -1.49 1.36
N ALA A 242 -2.16 -2.68 1.82
CA ALA A 242 -1.70 -3.74 0.93
C ALA A 242 -2.75 -4.07 -0.15
N ASN A 243 -4.04 -4.09 0.19
CA ASN A 243 -5.10 -4.35 -0.79
C ASN A 243 -5.44 -3.18 -1.73
N GLY A 244 -4.78 -2.03 -1.62
CA GLY A 244 -4.98 -0.86 -2.48
C GLY A 244 -6.34 -0.18 -2.32
N ARG A 245 -7.09 -0.47 -1.24
CA ARG A 245 -8.44 0.10 -1.00
C ARG A 245 -8.45 1.35 -0.12
N LEU A 246 -7.31 1.66 0.47
CA LEU A 246 -7.11 2.82 1.33
C LEU A 246 -5.74 3.42 1.04
N PHE A 247 -5.71 4.71 0.72
CA PHE A 247 -4.50 5.50 0.71
C PHE A 247 -4.52 6.46 1.88
N THR A 248 -3.37 6.66 2.52
CA THR A 248 -3.19 7.69 3.54
C THR A 248 -2.19 8.72 3.06
N LEU A 249 -2.46 9.96 3.44
CA LEU A 249 -1.69 11.12 3.05
C LEU A 249 -1.45 11.94 4.30
N HIS A 250 -0.25 12.47 4.46
CA HIS A 250 0.02 13.38 5.55
C HIS A 250 1.12 14.38 5.22
N ASP A 251 0.99 15.54 5.83
CA ASP A 251 2.03 16.55 5.92
C ASP A 251 2.46 16.68 7.41
N LEU A 252 3.18 17.76 7.76
CA LEU A 252 3.64 18.00 9.14
C LEU A 252 2.50 18.25 10.16
N HIS A 253 1.29 18.56 9.69
CA HIS A 253 0.19 19.04 10.52
C HIS A 253 -1.11 18.24 10.34
N HIS A 254 -1.26 17.55 9.21
CA HIS A 254 -2.52 16.96 8.80
C HIS A 254 -2.36 15.53 8.30
N ALA A 255 -3.42 14.75 8.46
CA ALA A 255 -3.53 13.40 7.96
C ALA A 255 -4.89 13.23 7.29
N ALA A 256 -4.89 12.32 6.33
CA ALA A 256 -6.03 12.08 5.48
C ALA A 256 -6.10 10.64 5.03
N SER A 257 -7.29 10.27 4.58
CA SER A 257 -7.49 9.04 3.85
C SER A 257 -8.24 9.26 2.55
N ILE A 258 -7.92 8.44 1.56
CA ILE A 258 -8.68 8.24 0.33
C ILE A 258 -9.14 6.78 0.35
N VAL A 259 -10.43 6.58 0.52
CA VAL A 259 -11.09 5.28 0.45
C VAL A 259 -11.45 5.01 -1.00
N VAL A 260 -10.97 3.89 -1.55
CA VAL A 260 -11.27 3.47 -2.92
C VAL A 260 -12.47 2.55 -2.93
N GLY A 261 -13.57 3.05 -3.50
CA GLY A 261 -14.78 2.29 -3.78
C GLY A 261 -14.72 1.54 -5.11
N GLN A 262 -15.89 1.18 -5.64
CA GLN A 262 -16.00 0.50 -6.93
C GLN A 262 -15.82 1.47 -8.11
N LYS A 263 -16.55 2.59 -8.10
CA LYS A 263 -16.56 3.60 -9.17
C LYS A 263 -16.16 5.00 -8.70
N SER A 264 -15.96 5.17 -7.40
CA SER A 264 -15.67 6.44 -6.76
C SER A 264 -14.64 6.30 -5.66
N ILE A 265 -14.07 7.43 -5.27
CA ILE A 265 -13.25 7.57 -4.08
C ILE A 265 -13.92 8.52 -3.09
N THR A 266 -13.80 8.20 -1.81
CA THR A 266 -14.24 9.07 -0.72
C THR A 266 -13.04 9.58 0.05
N LYS A 267 -13.00 10.89 0.31
CA LYS A 267 -11.89 11.53 1.03
C LYS A 267 -12.30 11.85 2.47
N HIS A 268 -11.40 11.60 3.42
CA HIS A 268 -11.58 12.00 4.82
C HIS A 268 -10.35 12.70 5.36
N PHE A 269 -10.57 13.65 6.27
CA PHE A 269 -9.54 14.55 6.77
C PHE A 269 -9.55 14.61 8.30
N ASN A 270 -8.35 14.73 8.87
CA ASN A 270 -8.16 14.94 10.31
C ASN A 270 -7.12 16.05 10.54
N THR A 271 -7.56 17.12 11.21
CA THR A 271 -6.76 18.33 11.49
C THR A 271 -5.85 18.23 12.72
N HIS A 272 -5.86 17.11 13.46
CA HIS A 272 -5.19 16.98 14.76
C HIS A 272 -4.20 15.81 14.82
N SER A 273 -3.49 15.56 13.71
CA SER A 273 -2.61 14.41 13.55
C SER A 273 -1.15 14.83 13.51
N GLY A 274 -0.53 15.07 14.66
CA GLY A 274 0.93 15.29 14.74
C GLY A 274 1.74 14.02 14.49
N GLY A 275 1.43 13.25 13.45
CA GLY A 275 2.00 11.93 13.20
C GLY A 275 1.57 11.24 11.92
N TYR A 276 2.10 10.04 11.71
CA TYR A 276 2.04 9.32 10.45
C TYR A 276 0.88 8.31 10.41
N PRO A 277 -0.10 8.45 9.49
CA PRO A 277 -1.21 7.50 9.34
C PRO A 277 -0.74 6.25 8.58
N PHE A 278 -0.69 5.11 9.28
CA PHE A 278 -0.37 3.82 8.70
C PHE A 278 -1.63 2.99 8.44
N PRO A 279 -1.97 2.71 7.16
CA PRO A 279 -3.09 1.83 6.87
C PRO A 279 -2.71 0.37 7.17
N SER A 280 -3.60 -0.34 7.85
CA SER A 280 -3.61 -1.80 7.93
C SER A 280 -3.59 -2.46 6.55
N ALA A 281 -3.10 -3.69 6.45
CA ALA A 281 -3.01 -4.42 5.19
C ALA A 281 -4.38 -4.55 4.46
N ASP A 282 -5.46 -4.67 5.22
CA ASP A 282 -6.83 -4.78 4.69
C ASP A 282 -7.52 -3.42 4.47
N GLY A 283 -6.85 -2.32 4.79
CA GLY A 283 -7.36 -0.96 4.58
C GLY A 283 -8.58 -0.58 5.42
N LYS A 284 -8.91 -1.31 6.49
CA LYS A 284 -10.03 -0.96 7.38
C LYS A 284 -9.63 -0.05 8.53
N THR A 285 -8.39 -0.18 8.99
CA THR A 285 -7.84 0.51 10.15
C THR A 285 -6.65 1.39 9.77
N ILE A 286 -6.54 2.54 10.44
CA ILE A 286 -5.40 3.45 10.35
C ILE A 286 -4.77 3.58 11.74
N TYR A 287 -3.48 3.28 11.87
CA TYR A 287 -2.70 3.50 13.08
C TYR A 287 -2.00 4.85 13.01
N LEU A 288 -2.21 5.70 14.01
CA LEU A 288 -1.71 7.07 14.01
C LEU A 288 -1.49 7.54 15.45
N ASN A 289 -0.24 7.85 15.82
CA ASN A 289 0.12 8.36 17.16
C ASN A 289 -0.44 7.54 18.34
N GLY A 290 -0.27 6.21 18.28
CA GLY A 290 -0.76 5.28 19.32
C GLY A 290 -2.29 5.14 19.38
N LYS A 291 -3.00 5.81 18.46
CA LYS A 291 -4.44 5.73 18.28
C LYS A 291 -4.78 4.87 17.08
N VAL A 292 -5.99 4.31 17.14
CA VAL A 292 -6.59 3.47 16.11
C VAL A 292 -7.77 4.24 15.54
N TYR A 293 -7.74 4.50 14.23
CA TYR A 293 -8.81 5.15 13.48
C TYR A 293 -9.42 4.15 12.50
N ASN A 294 -10.67 4.35 12.13
CA ASN A 294 -11.23 3.68 10.97
C ASN A 294 -10.80 4.38 9.67
N ARG A 295 -11.12 3.79 8.52
CA ARG A 295 -10.79 4.36 7.19
C ARG A 295 -11.40 5.75 6.94
N GLU A 296 -12.45 6.13 7.66
CA GLU A 296 -13.05 7.48 7.61
C GLU A 296 -12.36 8.50 8.54
N MET A 297 -11.18 8.17 9.07
CA MET A 297 -10.40 9.00 10.01
C MET A 297 -11.13 9.29 11.34
N LYS A 298 -12.07 8.43 11.76
CA LYS A 298 -12.75 8.50 13.06
C LYS A 298 -12.06 7.64 14.11
N LEU A 299 -11.74 8.25 15.25
CA LEU A 299 -11.08 7.58 16.37
C LEU A 299 -11.91 6.40 16.87
N GLN A 300 -11.29 5.23 16.99
CA GLN A 300 -11.89 4.01 17.54
C GLN A 300 -11.34 3.71 18.93
N ALA A 301 -10.03 3.87 19.13
CA ALA A 301 -9.38 3.61 20.40
C ALA A 301 -8.05 4.40 20.54
N SER A 302 -7.57 4.59 21.77
CA SER A 302 -6.25 5.16 22.07
C SER A 302 -5.40 4.23 22.96
N PRO A 303 -5.14 2.99 22.51
CA PRO A 303 -4.60 1.93 23.36
C PRO A 303 -3.10 2.04 23.67
N PHE A 304 -2.29 2.79 22.91
CA PHE A 304 -0.83 2.79 23.08
C PHE A 304 -0.23 4.19 23.09
N LYS A 305 1.00 4.29 23.61
CA LYS A 305 1.78 5.54 23.60
C LYS A 305 2.53 5.78 22.29
N LEU A 306 2.82 4.72 21.53
CA LEU A 306 3.64 4.74 20.33
C LEU A 306 2.85 4.30 19.08
N PRO A 307 3.19 4.81 17.87
CA PRO A 307 2.51 4.41 16.64
C PRO A 307 2.65 2.92 16.34
N GLY A 308 1.60 2.34 15.78
CA GLY A 308 1.60 0.97 15.26
C GLY A 308 2.12 0.90 13.81
N ILE A 309 2.97 -0.07 13.53
CA ILE A 309 3.43 -0.44 12.19
C ILE A 309 2.60 -1.63 11.71
N PRO A 310 1.87 -1.56 10.60
CA PRO A 310 1.06 -2.67 10.12
C PRO A 310 1.93 -3.84 9.68
N SER A 311 1.43 -5.05 9.87
CA SER A 311 1.96 -6.26 9.23
C SER A 311 1.75 -6.21 7.72
N SER A 312 2.62 -6.86 6.94
CA SER A 312 2.42 -7.08 5.50
C SER A 312 1.19 -7.95 5.20
N SER A 313 0.77 -8.76 6.18
CA SER A 313 -0.40 -9.64 6.08
C SER A 313 -1.12 -9.83 7.42
N GLY A 314 -2.39 -10.22 7.34
CA GLY A 314 -3.23 -10.38 8.53
C GLY A 314 -3.65 -9.04 9.16
N ASP A 315 -4.42 -9.14 10.24
CA ASP A 315 -4.93 -7.98 10.98
C ASP A 315 -4.08 -7.73 12.24
N PHE A 316 -2.81 -7.44 12.01
CA PHE A 316 -1.81 -7.23 13.06
C PHE A 316 -1.03 -5.94 12.85
N PHE A 317 -0.53 -5.40 13.95
CA PHE A 317 0.42 -4.32 13.94
C PHE A 317 1.45 -4.50 15.05
N LEU A 318 2.66 -3.99 14.80
CA LEU A 318 3.73 -3.95 15.78
C LEU A 318 3.73 -2.58 16.43
N THR A 319 3.74 -2.55 17.76
CA THR A 319 4.08 -1.36 18.52
C THR A 319 5.26 -1.68 19.41
N ARG A 320 6.01 -0.66 19.82
CA ARG A 320 6.98 -0.82 20.89
C ARG A 320 6.23 -0.79 22.22
N GLY A 321 6.71 -1.56 23.20
CA GLY A 321 6.17 -1.51 24.56
C GLY A 321 6.29 -0.13 25.20
N ASP A 322 5.56 0.09 26.30
CA ASP A 322 5.42 1.40 26.95
C ASP A 322 6.71 2.01 27.53
N ASP A 323 7.80 1.26 27.54
CA ASP A 323 9.12 1.73 27.97
C ASP A 323 9.94 2.20 26.76
N ALA A 324 10.24 3.50 26.72
CA ALA A 324 11.06 4.16 25.69
C ALA A 324 12.49 3.59 25.57
N LYS A 325 12.96 2.80 26.53
CA LYS A 325 14.25 2.08 26.49
C LYS A 325 14.13 0.64 26.01
N SER A 326 12.93 0.06 25.99
CA SER A 326 12.73 -1.36 25.65
C SER A 326 12.96 -1.64 24.17
N SER A 327 13.83 -2.57 23.79
CA SER A 327 13.92 -3.06 22.40
C SER A 327 12.81 -4.07 22.06
N THR A 328 11.91 -4.35 23.00
CA THR A 328 10.82 -5.31 22.82
C THR A 328 9.71 -4.73 21.94
N LEU A 329 9.46 -5.41 20.83
CA LEU A 329 8.26 -5.21 20.04
C LEU A 329 7.10 -6.01 20.60
N GLN A 330 5.91 -5.46 20.47
CA GLN A 330 4.65 -6.09 20.81
C GLN A 330 3.83 -6.24 19.55
N ILE A 331 3.39 -7.46 19.26
CA ILE A 331 2.47 -7.74 18.18
C ILE A 331 1.06 -7.68 18.74
N MET A 332 0.27 -6.78 18.16
CA MET A 332 -1.06 -6.44 18.60
C MET A 332 -2.10 -6.81 17.53
N GLN A 333 -3.34 -6.95 17.97
CA GLN A 333 -4.51 -7.12 17.09
C GLN A 333 -5.52 -6.01 17.37
N PRO A 334 -6.14 -5.37 16.36
CA PRO A 334 -7.17 -4.37 16.58
C PRO A 334 -8.31 -4.89 17.45
N GLY A 335 -8.77 -4.06 18.40
CA GLY A 335 -9.80 -4.43 19.35
C GLY A 335 -9.33 -5.28 20.54
N ASN A 336 -8.08 -5.75 20.53
CA ASN A 336 -7.46 -6.39 21.70
C ASN A 336 -6.56 -5.38 22.43
N PRO A 337 -6.83 -5.06 23.71
CA PRO A 337 -6.01 -4.13 24.47
C PRO A 337 -4.64 -4.71 24.86
N GLU A 338 -4.50 -6.05 24.91
CA GLU A 338 -3.28 -6.72 25.34
C GLU A 338 -2.47 -7.23 24.14
N PRO A 339 -1.12 -7.22 24.22
CA PRO A 339 -0.28 -7.79 23.18
C PRO A 339 -0.56 -9.29 23.02
N LEU A 340 -0.56 -9.78 21.79
CA LEU A 340 -0.63 -11.21 21.52
C LEU A 340 0.71 -11.87 21.85
N VAL A 341 1.80 -11.30 21.35
CA VAL A 341 3.17 -11.81 21.53
C VAL A 341 4.13 -10.64 21.73
N SER A 342 5.15 -10.84 22.56
CA SER A 342 6.29 -9.92 22.69
C SER A 342 7.50 -10.53 21.98
N VAL A 343 8.20 -9.73 21.19
CA VAL A 343 9.42 -10.13 20.48
C VAL A 343 10.61 -9.35 21.06
N PRO A 344 11.52 -10.01 21.80
CA PRO A 344 12.72 -9.35 22.29
C PRO A 344 13.75 -9.17 21.17
N ASP A 345 14.56 -8.12 21.29
CA ASP A 345 15.90 -8.03 20.68
C ASP A 345 15.98 -8.06 19.14
N ILE A 346 15.15 -7.24 18.47
CA ILE A 346 15.13 -7.12 16.99
C ILE A 346 16.13 -6.10 16.40
N GLY A 347 17.17 -5.72 17.17
CA GLY A 347 18.16 -4.70 16.77
C GLY A 347 18.09 -3.42 17.61
N GLU A 348 19.13 -2.57 17.51
CA GLU A 348 19.27 -1.37 18.35
C GLU A 348 18.27 -0.26 17.96
N PRO A 349 17.44 0.24 18.89
CA PRO A 349 16.86 1.57 18.78
C PRO A 349 17.91 2.59 19.25
N THR A 350 19.00 2.78 18.49
CA THR A 350 19.94 3.87 18.75
C THR A 350 19.27 5.20 18.43
N GLN A 351 18.87 5.90 19.50
CA GLN A 351 18.47 7.32 19.55
C GLN A 351 17.00 7.65 19.23
N GLY A 352 16.20 7.74 20.30
CA GLY A 352 15.03 8.63 20.37
C GLY A 352 13.65 7.95 20.23
N PRO A 353 12.66 8.32 21.07
CA PRO A 353 11.39 7.60 21.25
C PRO A 353 10.40 7.69 20.07
N TYR A 354 10.69 8.46 19.02
CA TYR A 354 9.72 8.79 17.97
C TYR A 354 10.28 8.87 16.55
N TYR A 355 11.61 8.80 16.34
CA TYR A 355 12.23 9.28 15.10
C TYR A 355 13.13 8.25 14.36
N ALA A 356 13.67 7.23 15.06
CA ALA A 356 14.63 6.28 14.47
C ALA A 356 14.01 5.15 13.62
N LEU A 357 12.75 4.75 13.88
CA LEU A 357 12.04 3.77 13.02
C LEU A 357 11.52 4.41 11.71
N TRP A 358 11.69 5.72 11.54
CA TRP A 358 10.87 6.52 10.62
C TRP A 358 11.65 7.45 9.68
N ARG A 359 12.98 7.60 9.82
CA ARG A 359 13.76 8.39 8.86
C ARG A 359 13.87 7.67 7.51
N GLY A 360 12.93 7.92 6.61
CA GLY A 360 13.10 7.82 5.17
C GLY A 360 12.54 9.11 4.58
N ARG A 361 13.29 9.78 3.69
CA ARG A 361 12.73 10.94 2.95
C ARG A 361 11.64 10.51 1.95
N GLU A 362 11.52 9.20 1.71
CA GLU A 362 10.54 8.56 0.85
C GLU A 362 10.00 7.29 1.54
N ASN A 363 8.90 6.75 1.03
CA ASN A 363 7.77 6.09 1.71
C ASN A 363 8.05 4.79 2.51
N GLY A 364 9.29 4.43 2.82
CA GLY A 364 9.66 3.15 3.41
C GLY A 364 9.26 2.95 4.88
N TYR A 365 8.86 1.72 5.22
CA TYR A 365 8.94 1.22 6.59
C TYR A 365 10.39 0.84 6.90
N ARG A 366 10.84 0.96 8.15
CA ARG A 366 12.12 0.35 8.60
C ARG A 366 11.94 -0.98 9.31
N LEU A 367 10.69 -1.36 9.56
CA LEU A 367 10.32 -2.64 10.16
C LEU A 367 9.23 -3.27 9.30
N TYR A 368 9.46 -4.50 8.85
CA TYR A 368 8.47 -5.28 8.12
C TYR A 368 8.21 -6.56 8.91
N PHE A 369 6.93 -6.86 9.14
CA PHE A 369 6.50 -8.13 9.68
C PHE A 369 5.79 -8.91 8.59
N VAL A 370 6.37 -10.05 8.23
CA VAL A 370 5.86 -10.93 7.18
C VAL A 370 5.55 -12.29 7.82
N PRO A 371 4.36 -12.46 8.43
CA PRO A 371 3.98 -13.68 9.14
C PRO A 371 4.14 -14.94 8.30
N ASP A 372 3.71 -14.88 7.04
CA ASP A 372 3.75 -16.00 6.08
C ASP A 372 5.20 -16.48 5.80
N ALA A 373 6.17 -15.56 5.90
CA ALA A 373 7.59 -15.86 5.75
C ALA A 373 8.27 -16.23 7.07
N LYS A 374 7.55 -16.23 8.19
CA LYS A 374 8.12 -16.38 9.55
C LYS A 374 9.29 -15.42 9.78
N MET A 375 9.09 -14.14 9.42
CA MET A 375 10.16 -13.17 9.33
C MET A 375 9.76 -11.79 9.90
N LEU A 376 10.70 -11.21 10.65
CA LEU A 376 10.78 -9.78 10.92
C LEU A 376 12.01 -9.22 10.20
N ILE A 377 11.85 -8.08 9.53
CA ILE A 377 12.93 -7.41 8.80
C ILE A 377 13.11 -6.03 9.39
N PHE A 378 14.34 -5.70 9.77
CA PHE A 378 14.73 -4.37 10.21
C PHE A 378 15.70 -3.74 9.19
N LEU A 379 15.50 -2.46 8.89
CA LEU A 379 16.37 -1.67 8.01
C LEU A 379 17.13 -0.63 8.85
N PRO A 380 18.43 -0.87 9.14
CA PRO A 380 19.25 0.04 9.94
C PRO A 380 19.40 1.44 9.35
N LEU A 381 19.70 2.42 10.22
CA LEU A 381 19.79 3.85 9.87
C LEU A 381 20.88 4.17 8.84
N ASP A 382 21.89 3.30 8.72
CA ASP A 382 22.94 3.46 7.71
C ASP A 382 22.42 3.25 6.28
N ASN A 383 21.23 2.67 6.11
CA ASN A 383 20.63 2.29 4.83
C ASN A 383 21.48 1.34 3.98
N ARG A 384 22.41 0.57 4.57
CA ARG A 384 23.32 -0.31 3.83
C ARG A 384 23.04 -1.79 4.04
N GLN A 385 22.08 -2.12 4.90
CA GLN A 385 21.90 -3.47 5.39
C GLN A 385 20.42 -3.81 5.50
N ILE A 386 20.12 -5.10 5.40
CA ILE A 386 18.81 -5.69 5.68
C ILE A 386 19.04 -6.69 6.82
N GLU A 387 18.54 -6.38 8.01
CA GLU A 387 18.60 -7.30 9.16
C GLU A 387 17.37 -8.20 9.14
N LEU A 388 17.62 -9.50 9.12
CA LEU A 388 16.61 -10.55 9.03
C LEU A 388 16.54 -11.28 10.36
N HIS A 389 15.34 -11.37 10.93
CA HIS A 389 15.07 -12.05 12.19
C HIS A 389 14.01 -13.13 11.93
N ARG A 390 14.42 -14.40 12.12
CA ARG A 390 13.48 -15.52 12.05
C ARG A 390 12.49 -15.40 13.20
N PHE A 391 11.21 -15.36 12.88
CA PHE A 391 10.15 -15.24 13.85
C PHE A 391 8.91 -16.02 13.42
N ASP A 392 8.70 -17.19 14.04
CA ASP A 392 7.51 -18.00 13.84
C ASP A 392 6.38 -17.49 14.72
N PHE A 393 5.55 -16.62 14.15
CA PHE A 393 4.46 -15.98 14.89
C PHE A 393 3.42 -16.98 15.39
N GLU A 394 3.08 -17.99 14.59
CA GLU A 394 2.08 -18.99 14.98
C GLU A 394 2.58 -19.86 16.15
N GLN A 395 3.86 -20.24 16.11
CA GLN A 395 4.49 -20.94 17.23
C GLN A 395 4.51 -20.05 18.48
N ALA A 396 4.94 -18.79 18.35
CA ALA A 396 5.00 -17.87 19.48
C ALA A 396 3.61 -17.59 20.10
N LEU A 397 2.56 -17.55 19.27
CA LEU A 397 1.18 -17.47 19.74
C LEU A 397 0.76 -18.70 20.55
N LYS A 398 1.07 -19.91 20.08
CA LYS A 398 0.78 -21.15 20.81
C LYS A 398 1.51 -21.19 22.16
N GLU A 399 2.77 -20.78 22.17
CA GLU A 399 3.60 -20.72 23.39
C GLU A 399 3.17 -19.62 24.36
N SER A 400 2.51 -18.55 23.87
CA SER A 400 2.03 -17.46 24.73
C SER A 400 0.97 -17.90 25.76
N GLY A 401 0.30 -19.03 25.51
CA GLY A 401 -0.82 -19.50 26.33
C GLY A 401 -2.05 -18.57 26.32
N LYS A 402 -2.07 -17.53 25.48
CA LYS A 402 -3.16 -16.57 25.39
C LYS A 402 -4.28 -17.09 24.50
N ASP A 403 -5.49 -16.63 24.79
CA ASP A 403 -6.61 -16.82 23.88
C ASP A 403 -6.46 -15.93 22.65
N TYR A 404 -6.48 -16.54 21.46
CA TYR A 404 -6.43 -15.82 20.20
C TYR A 404 -7.41 -16.38 19.17
N LEU A 405 -7.84 -15.50 18.27
CA LEU A 405 -8.66 -15.82 17.10
C LEU A 405 -8.33 -14.81 16.00
N PHE A 406 -7.83 -15.28 14.87
CA PHE A 406 -7.61 -14.44 13.69
C PHE A 406 -7.73 -15.24 12.40
N LEU A 407 -7.88 -14.53 11.29
CA LEU A 407 -7.93 -15.13 9.97
C LEU A 407 -6.51 -15.40 9.46
N GLY A 408 -6.22 -16.66 9.14
CA GLY A 408 -5.02 -17.08 8.40
C GLY A 408 -5.21 -17.07 6.89
N SER A 409 -6.42 -16.77 6.40
CA SER A 409 -6.73 -16.64 4.98
C SER A 409 -7.14 -15.22 4.61
N ARG A 410 -6.99 -14.87 3.32
CA ARG A 410 -7.45 -13.60 2.74
C ARG A 410 -8.66 -13.88 1.83
N PRO A 411 -9.79 -13.18 1.99
CA PRO A 411 -10.92 -13.34 1.09
C PRO A 411 -10.57 -12.85 -0.32
N PRO A 412 -10.98 -13.55 -1.39
CA PRO A 412 -11.11 -12.93 -2.69
C PRO A 412 -11.97 -11.68 -2.53
N LEU A 413 -11.45 -10.53 -2.97
CA LEU A 413 -12.18 -9.27 -2.85
C LEU A 413 -13.18 -9.07 -3.98
N THR A 414 -13.08 -9.87 -5.04
CA THR A 414 -13.87 -9.75 -6.26
C THR A 414 -14.10 -11.11 -6.90
N VAL A 415 -15.16 -11.20 -7.72
CA VAL A 415 -15.55 -12.37 -8.49
C VAL A 415 -16.19 -11.90 -9.80
N ALA A 416 -16.02 -12.66 -10.88
CA ALA A 416 -16.65 -12.34 -12.16
C ALA A 416 -18.18 -12.49 -12.06
N ARG A 417 -18.93 -11.62 -12.75
CA ARG A 417 -20.40 -11.73 -12.80
C ARG A 417 -20.80 -13.09 -13.38
N GLY A 418 -21.71 -13.78 -12.68
CA GLY A 418 -22.18 -15.12 -13.04
C GLY A 418 -21.24 -16.25 -12.60
N ALA A 419 -20.06 -15.95 -12.04
CA ALA A 419 -19.21 -16.93 -11.41
C ALA A 419 -19.58 -17.10 -9.93
N THR A 420 -19.40 -18.31 -9.41
CA THR A 420 -19.60 -18.58 -7.98
C THR A 420 -18.44 -17.97 -7.19
N TYR A 421 -18.76 -17.13 -6.20
CA TYR A 421 -17.81 -16.72 -5.18
C TYR A 421 -17.57 -17.86 -4.21
N THR A 422 -16.32 -18.24 -4.01
CA THR A 422 -15.93 -19.23 -3.01
C THR A 422 -14.77 -18.72 -2.18
N TYR A 423 -14.88 -18.82 -0.86
CA TYR A 423 -13.80 -18.47 0.05
C TYR A 423 -13.77 -19.42 1.24
N GLN A 424 -12.69 -20.19 1.35
CA GLN A 424 -12.44 -20.99 2.54
C GLN A 424 -11.83 -20.10 3.61
N VAL A 425 -12.57 -19.89 4.70
CA VAL A 425 -12.06 -19.18 5.87
C VAL A 425 -11.14 -20.13 6.63
N ASN A 426 -9.85 -19.80 6.69
CA ASN A 426 -8.89 -20.43 7.58
C ASN A 426 -8.75 -19.55 8.81
N VAL A 427 -9.01 -20.13 9.97
CA VAL A 427 -8.90 -19.45 11.27
C VAL A 427 -7.76 -20.09 12.04
N ASN A 428 -6.90 -19.26 12.61
CA ASN A 428 -5.94 -19.69 13.61
C ASN A 428 -6.50 -19.30 14.98
N SER A 429 -6.68 -20.28 15.86
CA SER A 429 -7.34 -20.10 17.15
C SER A 429 -6.75 -21.02 18.20
N SER A 430 -6.67 -20.54 19.44
CA SER A 430 -6.36 -21.40 20.59
C SER A 430 -7.56 -22.28 20.99
N PRO A 431 -8.84 -21.83 20.94
CA PRO A 431 -9.98 -22.73 21.01
C PRO A 431 -9.96 -23.84 19.93
N PRO A 432 -10.20 -25.11 20.29
CA PRO A 432 -10.23 -26.22 19.34
C PRO A 432 -11.48 -26.22 18.45
N LYS A 433 -12.51 -25.45 18.81
CA LYS A 433 -13.76 -25.35 18.07
C LYS A 433 -14.05 -23.89 17.76
N VAL A 434 -14.09 -23.57 16.47
CA VAL A 434 -14.52 -22.28 15.94
C VAL A 434 -15.90 -22.45 15.33
N LYS A 435 -16.81 -21.51 15.57
CA LYS A 435 -18.13 -21.45 14.94
C LYS A 435 -18.14 -20.35 13.90
N TYR A 436 -18.60 -20.68 12.71
CA TYR A 436 -18.82 -19.72 11.63
C TYR A 436 -20.28 -19.29 11.62
N THR A 437 -20.53 -17.99 11.44
CA THR A 437 -21.89 -17.44 11.33
C THR A 437 -21.83 -16.23 10.41
N MET A 438 -22.70 -16.19 9.42
CA MET A 438 -22.84 -15.02 8.56
C MET A 438 -23.85 -14.07 9.19
N THR A 439 -23.40 -12.88 9.56
CA THR A 439 -24.27 -11.84 10.14
C THR A 439 -24.80 -10.87 9.09
N ILE A 440 -24.00 -10.59 8.06
CA ILE A 440 -24.30 -9.66 6.97
C ILE A 440 -23.68 -10.24 5.70
N GLY A 441 -24.44 -10.27 4.62
CA GLY A 441 -23.99 -10.69 3.30
C GLY A 441 -25.04 -10.37 2.23
N PRO A 442 -24.69 -10.38 0.94
CA PRO A 442 -25.68 -10.28 -0.12
C PRO A 442 -26.66 -11.45 -0.07
N GLU A 443 -27.84 -11.26 -0.65
CA GLU A 443 -28.86 -12.29 -0.74
C GLU A 443 -28.27 -13.57 -1.38
N GLY A 444 -28.56 -14.72 -0.76
CA GLY A 444 -28.04 -16.02 -1.20
C GLY A 444 -26.63 -16.38 -0.74
N MET A 445 -25.87 -15.47 -0.10
CA MET A 445 -24.56 -15.82 0.46
C MET A 445 -24.75 -16.75 1.67
N THR A 446 -23.88 -17.75 1.81
CA THR A 446 -23.91 -18.73 2.90
C THR A 446 -22.51 -18.97 3.44
N VAL A 447 -22.41 -19.42 4.69
CA VAL A 447 -21.18 -19.96 5.28
C VAL A 447 -21.47 -21.35 5.86
N SER A 448 -20.65 -22.33 5.50
CA SER A 448 -20.78 -23.69 6.04
C SER A 448 -20.24 -23.80 7.48
N PRO A 449 -20.59 -24.87 8.22
CA PRO A 449 -19.99 -25.15 9.53
C PRO A 449 -18.45 -25.29 9.50
N GLU A 450 -17.89 -25.63 8.34
CA GLU A 450 -16.45 -25.75 8.08
C GLU A 450 -15.80 -24.43 7.62
N GLY A 451 -16.57 -23.33 7.59
CA GLY A 451 -16.07 -22.00 7.22
C GLY A 451 -15.98 -21.74 5.72
N LEU A 452 -16.64 -22.55 4.88
CA LEU A 452 -16.69 -22.30 3.45
C LEU A 452 -17.77 -21.26 3.12
N VAL A 453 -17.36 -20.07 2.69
CA VAL A 453 -18.26 -19.03 2.20
C VAL A 453 -18.55 -19.27 0.72
N LYS A 454 -19.84 -19.26 0.36
CA LYS A 454 -20.32 -19.40 -1.03
C LYS A 454 -21.36 -18.34 -1.37
N TRP A 455 -21.32 -17.83 -2.59
CA TRP A 455 -22.33 -16.93 -3.14
C TRP A 455 -22.40 -17.07 -4.66
N GLN A 456 -23.58 -16.96 -5.26
CA GLN A 456 -23.83 -17.09 -6.69
C GLN A 456 -24.54 -15.87 -7.25
#